data_AF-A0A096A9D1-F1
#
_entry.id   AF-A0A096A9D1-F1
#
_cell.length_a   1.000
_cell.length_b   1.000
_cell.length_c   1.000
_cell.angle_alpha   90.00
_cell.angle_beta   90.00
_cell.angle_gamma   90.00
#
_symmetry.space_group_name_H-M   'P 1'
#
loop_
_entity.id
_entity.type
_entity.pdbx_description
1 polymer ?
#
loop_
_entity_poly.entity_id
_entity_poly.type
_entity_poly.pdbx_seq_one_letter_code
_entity_poly.pdbx_strand_id
1 'polypeptide(L)'
;MQKLLLALSLVCSLVFAQKQMSFHNRIFKIAQDNDSLEGDTCLAKLITSYDEATLPFLPAIKICPKEQGVGYTYYEGKCEKTAEIASMKQVKKGKLPHFSIAAAAAKDHFAYIFKAYIKIETRGVYKFYTYSNDGSRLMIDGTEVVNNDGRHSAKRADGKVGLEAGFHEIELQYFEDNMGETLEVGYASREIPEQVIPNNVLRVREK
;
A
#
# COMPACT_ATOMS: atom_id res chain seq x y z
N MET A 1 64.27 24.57 18.20
CA MET A 1 63.49 23.88 17.15
C MET A 1 62.13 23.38 17.67
N GLN A 2 61.37 24.21 18.41
CA GLN A 2 60.11 23.75 19.04
C GLN A 2 58.92 24.69 18.78
N LYS A 3 59.12 25.80 18.05
CA LYS A 3 58.05 26.69 17.59
C LYS A 3 57.42 26.29 16.25
N LEU A 4 58.02 25.34 15.52
CA LEU A 4 57.51 24.89 14.21
C LEU A 4 56.53 23.71 14.31
N LEU A 5 56.57 22.94 15.42
CA LEU A 5 55.72 21.75 15.59
C LEU A 5 54.30 22.07 16.08
N LEU A 6 54.10 23.15 16.84
CA LEU A 6 52.76 23.54 17.31
C LEU A 6 51.86 24.09 16.20
N ALA A 7 52.44 24.77 15.20
CA ALA A 7 51.69 25.34 14.08
C ALA A 7 51.07 24.27 13.17
N LEU A 8 51.70 23.11 13.00
CA LEU A 8 51.13 22.01 12.19
C LEU A 8 49.93 21.33 12.87
N SER A 9 49.90 21.27 14.21
CA SER A 9 48.81 20.60 14.93
C SER A 9 47.50 21.41 14.93
N LEU A 10 47.57 22.75 14.96
CA LEU A 10 46.38 23.61 14.93
C LEU A 10 45.72 23.63 13.55
N VAL A 11 46.51 23.58 12.47
CA VAL A 11 45.98 23.58 11.09
C VAL A 11 45.26 22.27 10.79
N CYS A 12 45.70 21.13 11.34
CA CYS A 12 45.05 19.85 11.14
C CYS A 12 43.65 19.80 11.78
N SER A 13 43.48 20.34 12.99
CA SER A 13 42.20 20.36 13.70
C SER A 13 41.16 21.30 13.08
N LEU A 14 41.59 22.45 12.53
CA LEU A 14 40.69 23.39 11.84
C LEU A 14 40.20 22.85 10.49
N VAL A 15 41.04 22.12 9.74
CA VAL A 15 40.64 21.49 8.48
C VAL A 15 39.63 20.35 8.72
N PHE A 16 39.78 19.59 9.80
CA PHE A 16 38.81 18.56 10.18
C PHE A 16 37.44 19.13 10.59
N ALA A 17 37.41 20.26 11.31
CA ALA A 17 36.17 20.93 11.70
C ALA A 17 35.42 21.56 10.50
N GLN A 18 36.15 22.14 9.53
CA GLN A 18 35.55 22.65 8.28
C GLN A 18 35.00 21.53 7.40
N LYS A 19 35.63 20.35 7.40
CA LYS A 19 35.16 19.19 6.62
C LYS A 19 33.88 18.57 7.20
N GLN A 20 33.71 18.56 8.52
CA GLN A 20 32.48 18.09 9.20
C GLN A 20 31.28 19.02 8.96
N MET A 21 31.47 20.35 8.97
CA MET A 21 30.40 21.31 8.60
C MET A 21 30.05 21.26 7.10
N SER A 22 31.00 20.96 6.22
CA SER A 22 30.73 20.77 4.78
C SER A 22 29.89 19.53 4.49
N PHE A 23 30.08 18.45 5.26
CA PHE A 23 29.30 17.22 5.11
C PHE A 23 27.85 17.38 5.61
N HIS A 24 27.64 18.06 6.75
CA HIS A 24 26.29 18.33 7.24
C HIS A 24 25.50 19.26 6.30
N ASN A 25 26.14 20.29 5.73
CA ASN A 25 25.50 21.15 4.74
C ASN A 25 25.24 20.47 3.38
N ARG A 26 25.98 19.41 3.03
CA ARG A 26 25.68 18.60 1.83
C ARG A 26 24.49 17.68 2.05
N ILE A 27 24.32 17.12 3.24
CA ILE A 27 23.14 16.29 3.56
C ILE A 27 21.87 17.14 3.59
N PHE A 28 21.93 18.37 4.15
CA PHE A 28 20.77 19.27 4.15
C PHE A 28 20.41 19.81 2.76
N LYS A 29 21.38 19.95 1.84
CA LYS A 29 21.10 20.41 0.47
C LYS A 29 20.44 19.34 -0.40
N ILE A 30 20.66 18.06 -0.12
CA ILE A 30 19.93 16.96 -0.80
C ILE A 30 18.45 16.92 -0.35
N ALA A 31 18.12 17.49 0.82
CA ALA A 31 16.76 17.54 1.35
C ALA A 31 15.96 18.80 0.92
N GLN A 32 16.54 19.71 0.15
CA GLN A 32 15.87 20.96 -0.28
C GLN A 32 15.79 21.17 -1.79
N ASP A 33 16.39 20.29 -2.59
CA ASP A 33 16.13 20.25 -4.03
C ASP A 33 14.81 19.50 -4.28
N ASN A 34 13.72 20.09 -3.77
CA ASN A 34 12.36 19.90 -4.25
C ASN A 34 12.27 20.56 -5.63
N ASP A 35 12.74 19.86 -6.65
CA ASP A 35 12.42 20.20 -8.03
C ASP A 35 12.03 18.91 -8.77
N SER A 36 10.73 18.83 -9.06
CA SER A 36 10.16 18.06 -10.18
C SER A 36 10.65 16.60 -10.40
N LEU A 37 10.38 15.71 -9.44
CA LEU A 37 10.35 14.26 -9.68
C LEU A 37 8.93 13.74 -9.94
N GLU A 38 8.17 14.43 -10.79
CA GLU A 38 7.09 13.76 -11.54
C GLU A 38 7.73 13.09 -12.76
N GLY A 39 8.29 11.89 -12.59
CA GLY A 39 8.92 11.21 -13.73
C GLY A 39 9.49 9.81 -13.50
N ASP A 40 9.97 9.47 -12.31
CA ASP A 40 10.59 8.17 -12.08
C ASP A 40 9.62 7.17 -11.44
N THR A 41 8.75 6.60 -12.26
CA THR A 41 7.79 5.53 -11.89
C THR A 41 8.44 4.29 -11.25
N CYS A 42 9.77 4.19 -11.25
CA CYS A 42 10.51 3.11 -10.62
C CYS A 42 10.70 3.30 -9.10
N LEU A 43 10.87 4.54 -8.62
CA LEU A 43 11.08 4.82 -7.18
C LEU A 43 9.78 4.74 -6.39
N ALA A 44 8.66 5.19 -6.96
CA ALA A 44 7.34 5.03 -6.34
C ALA A 44 6.97 3.56 -6.09
N LYS A 45 7.52 2.63 -6.88
CA LYS A 45 7.27 1.19 -6.78
C LYS A 45 8.06 0.48 -5.68
N LEU A 46 9.12 1.08 -5.15
CA LEU A 46 10.01 0.46 -4.18
C LEU A 46 9.76 0.98 -2.77
N ILE A 47 9.90 0.12 -1.76
CA ILE A 47 9.90 0.52 -0.35
C ILE A 47 11.29 1.08 -0.02
N THR A 48 11.34 2.35 0.34
CA THR A 48 12.58 3.09 0.65
C THR A 48 12.85 3.11 2.15
N SER A 49 14.06 3.50 2.56
CA SER A 49 14.36 3.78 3.97
C SER A 49 13.60 5.00 4.50
N TYR A 50 13.23 5.96 3.63
CA TYR A 50 12.40 7.10 4.00
C TYR A 50 10.99 6.65 4.38
N ASP A 51 10.39 5.74 3.61
CA ASP A 51 9.06 5.18 3.93
C ASP A 51 9.05 4.54 5.32
N GLU A 52 10.07 3.74 5.65
CA GLU A 52 10.20 3.09 6.96
C GLU A 52 10.39 4.07 8.11
N ALA A 53 11.06 5.20 7.85
CA ALA A 53 11.35 6.20 8.86
C ALA A 53 10.16 7.14 9.12
N THR A 54 9.22 7.27 8.17
CA THR A 54 8.21 8.34 8.18
C THR A 54 6.77 7.86 8.15
N LEU A 55 6.48 6.67 7.62
CA LEU A 55 5.10 6.17 7.58
C LEU A 55 4.62 5.79 8.99
N PRO A 56 3.39 6.18 9.36
CA PRO A 56 2.78 5.71 10.60
C PRO A 56 2.52 4.21 10.52
N PHE A 57 2.74 3.53 11.65
CA PHE A 57 2.44 2.11 11.78
C PHE A 57 1.06 1.93 12.39
N LEU A 58 0.14 1.32 11.62
CA LEU A 58 -1.18 0.98 12.10
C LEU A 58 -1.06 -0.16 13.12
N PRO A 59 -1.73 -0.05 14.29
CA PRO A 59 -1.68 -1.09 15.31
C PRO A 59 -2.49 -2.31 14.89
N ALA A 60 -1.96 -3.51 15.15
CA ALA A 60 -2.70 -4.74 14.93
C ALA A 60 -3.87 -4.89 15.91
N ILE A 61 -4.95 -5.50 15.42
CA ILE A 61 -6.15 -5.79 16.19
C ILE A 61 -5.97 -7.12 16.91
N LYS A 62 -6.33 -7.17 18.19
CA LYS A 62 -6.27 -8.39 19.01
C LYS A 62 -7.47 -9.28 18.73
N ILE A 63 -7.35 -10.14 17.73
CA ILE A 63 -8.38 -11.12 17.32
C ILE A 63 -7.74 -12.47 17.03
N CYS A 64 -8.58 -13.52 17.02
CA CYS A 64 -8.18 -14.89 16.71
C CYS A 64 -9.12 -15.55 15.68
N PRO A 65 -9.31 -14.95 14.48
CA PRO A 65 -10.25 -15.46 13.49
C PRO A 65 -9.88 -16.87 13.05
N LYS A 66 -10.87 -17.75 12.97
CA LYS A 66 -10.63 -19.20 12.77
C LYS A 66 -10.68 -19.62 11.31
N GLU A 67 -11.51 -18.96 10.52
CA GLU A 67 -11.79 -19.34 9.14
C GLU A 67 -10.92 -18.56 8.15
N GLN A 68 -10.34 -19.27 7.18
CA GLN A 68 -9.59 -18.66 6.08
C GLN A 68 -10.54 -18.10 5.01
N GLY A 69 -10.10 -17.03 4.36
CA GLY A 69 -10.77 -16.47 3.19
C GLY A 69 -11.23 -15.02 3.36
N VAL A 70 -12.09 -14.60 2.44
CA VAL A 70 -12.55 -13.23 2.24
C VAL A 70 -14.07 -13.24 2.18
N GLY A 71 -14.72 -12.46 3.04
CA GLY A 71 -16.14 -12.22 2.92
C GLY A 71 -16.42 -11.25 1.78
N TYR A 72 -17.50 -11.46 1.03
CA TYR A 72 -17.91 -10.53 -0.02
C TYR A 72 -19.39 -10.18 0.06
N THR A 73 -19.69 -8.99 -0.45
CA THR A 73 -21.04 -8.59 -0.86
C THR A 73 -21.01 -8.20 -2.33
N TYR A 74 -21.92 -8.76 -3.11
CA TYR A 74 -22.07 -8.53 -4.54
C TYR A 74 -23.30 -7.65 -4.80
N TYR A 75 -23.13 -6.68 -5.69
CA TYR A 75 -24.10 -5.66 -6.04
C TYR A 75 -24.25 -5.57 -7.55
N GLU A 76 -25.43 -5.15 -8.01
CA GLU A 76 -25.72 -4.89 -9.43
C GLU A 76 -26.30 -3.48 -9.61
N GLY A 77 -25.93 -2.84 -10.72
CA GLY A 77 -26.28 -1.46 -11.04
C GLY A 77 -25.13 -0.71 -11.70
N LYS A 78 -25.43 0.43 -12.32
CA LYS A 78 -24.40 1.32 -12.86
C LYS A 78 -23.59 1.94 -11.73
N CYS A 79 -22.29 2.05 -11.94
CA CYS A 79 -21.37 2.62 -10.99
C CYS A 79 -20.23 3.27 -11.78
N GLU A 80 -19.91 4.53 -11.47
CA GLU A 80 -18.74 5.19 -12.06
C GLU A 80 -17.62 5.39 -11.04
N LYS A 81 -17.95 5.23 -9.75
CA LYS A 81 -17.04 5.37 -8.60
C LYS A 81 -17.44 4.44 -7.48
N THR A 82 -16.46 3.87 -6.79
CA THR A 82 -16.65 2.97 -5.64
C THR A 82 -17.58 3.52 -4.53
N ALA A 83 -17.62 4.85 -4.34
CA ALA A 83 -18.49 5.50 -3.36
C ALA A 83 -20.00 5.25 -3.61
N GLU A 84 -20.37 4.90 -4.86
CA GLU A 84 -21.76 4.65 -5.26
C GLU A 84 -22.23 3.22 -4.95
N ILE A 85 -21.30 2.30 -4.66
CA ILE A 85 -21.62 0.87 -4.44
C ILE A 85 -22.62 0.69 -3.29
N ALA A 86 -22.54 1.51 -2.25
CA ALA A 86 -23.46 1.46 -1.12
C ALA A 86 -24.93 1.73 -1.50
N SER A 87 -25.17 2.42 -2.61
CA SER A 87 -26.51 2.74 -3.14
C SER A 87 -27.01 1.71 -4.17
N MET A 88 -26.15 0.78 -4.61
CA MET A 88 -26.51 -0.25 -5.58
C MET A 88 -27.38 -1.36 -4.96
N LYS A 89 -28.05 -2.14 -5.82
CA LYS A 89 -28.86 -3.27 -5.37
C LYS A 89 -27.94 -4.37 -4.85
N GLN A 90 -28.00 -4.66 -3.56
CA GLN A 90 -27.32 -5.81 -2.99
C GLN A 90 -27.99 -7.11 -3.46
N VAL A 91 -27.24 -7.99 -4.12
CA VAL A 91 -27.77 -9.23 -4.70
C VAL A 91 -27.37 -10.45 -3.88
N LYS A 92 -26.11 -10.56 -3.46
CA LYS A 92 -25.60 -11.76 -2.77
C LYS A 92 -24.51 -11.42 -1.76
N LYS A 93 -24.36 -12.26 -0.75
CA LYS A 93 -23.24 -12.28 0.19
C LYS A 93 -22.66 -13.68 0.27
N GLY A 94 -21.37 -13.79 0.54
CA GLY A 94 -20.70 -15.08 0.66
C GLY A 94 -19.26 -14.97 1.11
N LYS A 95 -18.50 -16.04 0.89
CA LYS A 95 -17.08 -16.13 1.18
C LYS A 95 -16.35 -16.71 -0.02
N LEU A 96 -15.10 -16.31 -0.20
CA LEU A 96 -14.17 -16.81 -1.21
C LEU A 96 -12.81 -17.08 -0.56
N PRO A 97 -11.97 -17.95 -1.14
CA PRO A 97 -10.62 -18.17 -0.63
C PRO A 97 -9.68 -16.96 -0.80
N HIS A 98 -9.97 -16.08 -1.76
CA HIS A 98 -9.22 -14.85 -2.07
C HIS A 98 -10.11 -13.83 -2.78
N PHE A 99 -9.58 -12.63 -3.03
CA PHE A 99 -10.22 -11.61 -3.85
C PHE A 99 -10.42 -12.12 -5.28
N SER A 100 -11.66 -12.27 -5.72
CA SER A 100 -11.97 -12.73 -7.07
C SER A 100 -13.34 -12.22 -7.51
N ILE A 101 -13.42 -11.82 -8.77
CA ILE A 101 -14.64 -11.41 -9.47
C ILE A 101 -15.11 -12.45 -10.50
N ALA A 102 -14.42 -13.59 -10.62
CA ALA A 102 -14.70 -14.60 -11.65
C ALA A 102 -16.10 -15.24 -11.53
N ALA A 103 -16.76 -15.07 -10.38
CA ALA A 103 -18.11 -15.56 -10.13
C ALA A 103 -19.18 -14.45 -10.22
N ALA A 104 -18.87 -13.31 -10.84
CA ALA A 104 -19.84 -12.26 -11.13
C ALA A 104 -21.01 -12.82 -11.95
N ALA A 105 -22.23 -12.50 -11.55
CA ALA A 105 -23.42 -13.02 -12.21
C ALA A 105 -23.79 -12.20 -13.46
N ALA A 106 -23.56 -10.89 -13.41
CA ALA A 106 -23.69 -9.97 -14.52
C ALA A 106 -22.35 -9.82 -15.24
N LYS A 107 -22.41 -9.57 -16.55
CA LYS A 107 -21.24 -9.28 -17.37
C LYS A 107 -20.72 -7.85 -17.15
N ASP A 108 -21.63 -6.91 -17.01
CA ASP A 108 -21.35 -5.48 -16.86
C ASP A 108 -22.21 -4.93 -15.70
N HIS A 109 -21.91 -3.72 -15.22
CA HIS A 109 -22.69 -3.03 -14.18
C HIS A 109 -22.85 -3.82 -12.88
N PHE A 110 -21.72 -4.23 -12.30
CA PHE A 110 -21.69 -4.93 -11.03
C PHE A 110 -20.59 -4.40 -10.12
N ALA A 111 -20.69 -4.72 -8.83
CA ALA A 111 -19.68 -4.33 -7.86
C ALA A 111 -19.52 -5.37 -6.75
N TYR A 112 -18.35 -5.33 -6.13
CA TYR A 112 -18.02 -6.12 -4.96
C TYR A 112 -17.50 -5.24 -3.84
N ILE A 113 -17.94 -5.53 -2.62
CA ILE A 113 -17.26 -5.12 -1.39
C ILE A 113 -16.73 -6.37 -0.71
N PHE A 114 -15.42 -6.52 -0.70
CA PHE A 114 -14.70 -7.58 -0.01
C PHE A 114 -14.23 -7.09 1.36
N LYS A 115 -14.40 -7.92 2.39
CA LYS A 115 -13.91 -7.65 3.75
C LYS A 115 -13.24 -8.90 4.30
N ALA A 116 -12.03 -8.74 4.83
CA ALA A 116 -11.28 -9.80 5.50
C ALA A 116 -10.39 -9.20 6.60
N TYR A 117 -9.74 -10.09 7.33
CA TYR A 117 -8.52 -9.77 8.07
C TYR A 117 -7.32 -10.30 7.28
N ILE A 118 -6.24 -9.52 7.24
CA ILE A 118 -4.93 -9.95 6.74
C ILE A 118 -3.98 -10.15 7.92
N LYS A 119 -3.27 -11.27 7.94
CA LYS A 119 -2.23 -11.55 8.93
C LYS A 119 -0.88 -11.01 8.42
N ILE A 120 -0.28 -10.13 9.22
CA ILE A 120 1.06 -9.57 9.03
C ILE A 120 2.00 -10.27 10.02
N GLU A 121 2.93 -11.08 9.51
CA GLU A 121 3.84 -11.86 10.36
C GLU A 121 4.96 -10.99 10.95
N THR A 122 5.57 -10.15 10.11
CA THR A 122 6.63 -9.23 10.51
C THR A 122 6.14 -7.80 10.38
N ARG A 123 6.34 -7.00 11.44
CA ARG A 123 6.17 -5.54 11.39
C ARG A 123 6.99 -4.97 10.24
N GLY A 124 6.41 -4.07 9.45
CA GLY A 124 7.16 -3.39 8.40
C GLY A 124 6.30 -2.44 7.58
N VAL A 125 6.93 -1.80 6.60
CA VAL A 125 6.21 -1.12 5.53
C VAL A 125 5.79 -2.17 4.50
N TYR A 126 4.51 -2.15 4.16
CA TYR A 126 3.92 -2.97 3.12
C TYR A 126 3.49 -2.07 1.97
N LYS A 127 3.81 -2.49 0.75
CA LYS A 127 3.28 -1.90 -0.47
C LYS A 127 2.15 -2.79 -0.97
N PHE A 128 0.95 -2.26 -1.05
CA PHE A 128 -0.19 -2.93 -1.68
C PHE A 128 -0.39 -2.41 -3.10
N TYR A 129 -0.98 -3.23 -3.95
CA TYR A 129 -1.41 -2.81 -5.28
C TYR A 129 -2.77 -3.40 -5.63
N THR A 130 -3.46 -2.71 -6.52
CA THR A 130 -4.58 -3.24 -7.28
C THR A 130 -4.31 -3.08 -8.77
N TYR A 131 -4.63 -4.10 -9.55
CA TYR A 131 -4.73 -4.02 -11.00
C TYR A 131 -6.19 -4.27 -11.36
N SER A 132 -6.90 -3.25 -11.83
CA SER A 132 -8.35 -3.35 -12.05
C SER A 132 -8.82 -2.70 -13.34
N ASN A 133 -9.90 -3.28 -13.87
CA ASN A 133 -10.78 -2.74 -14.91
C ASN A 133 -12.22 -3.03 -14.46
N ASP A 134 -13.10 -2.07 -14.21
CA ASP A 134 -12.85 -0.63 -13.98
C ASP A 134 -12.19 -0.37 -12.61
N GLY A 135 -12.86 0.37 -11.72
CA GLY A 135 -12.25 1.04 -10.58
C GLY A 135 -12.25 0.23 -9.30
N SER A 136 -11.24 0.49 -8.46
CA SER A 136 -11.12 -0.12 -7.13
C SER A 136 -10.50 0.81 -6.08
N ARG A 137 -10.79 0.55 -4.80
CA ARG A 137 -10.13 1.16 -3.64
C ARG A 137 -9.82 0.09 -2.60
N LEU A 138 -8.62 0.14 -2.05
CA LEU A 138 -8.16 -0.75 -1.00
C LEU A 138 -7.90 0.04 0.28
N MET A 139 -8.53 -0.39 1.37
CA MET A 139 -8.35 0.18 2.70
C MET A 139 -7.73 -0.86 3.63
N ILE A 140 -6.81 -0.41 4.49
CA ILE A 140 -6.25 -1.17 5.60
C ILE A 140 -6.60 -0.45 6.90
N ASP A 141 -7.25 -1.13 7.83
CA ASP A 141 -7.81 -0.55 9.07
C ASP A 141 -8.58 0.77 8.85
N GLY A 142 -9.37 0.81 7.77
CA GLY A 142 -10.16 1.99 7.39
C GLY A 142 -9.35 3.14 6.76
N THR A 143 -8.03 3.02 6.66
CA THR A 143 -7.17 3.97 5.94
C THR A 143 -7.09 3.59 4.47
N GLU A 144 -7.38 4.51 3.55
CA GLU A 144 -7.16 4.29 2.11
C GLU A 144 -5.67 4.13 1.83
N VAL A 145 -5.29 2.97 1.29
CA VAL A 145 -3.90 2.66 0.91
C VAL A 145 -3.74 2.70 -0.59
N VAL A 146 -4.69 2.12 -1.36
CA VAL A 146 -4.64 2.14 -2.83
C VAL A 146 -5.92 2.79 -3.36
N ASN A 147 -5.75 3.79 -4.22
CA ASN A 147 -6.84 4.44 -4.93
C ASN A 147 -6.67 4.21 -6.44
N ASN A 148 -7.46 3.28 -6.96
CA ASN A 148 -7.59 3.00 -8.38
C ASN A 148 -9.04 3.29 -8.83
N ASP A 149 -9.67 4.32 -8.28
CA ASP A 149 -11.10 4.58 -8.51
C ASP A 149 -11.37 5.24 -9.88
N GLY A 150 -12.65 5.31 -10.23
CA GLY A 150 -13.13 5.86 -11.49
C GLY A 150 -13.18 4.86 -12.63
N ARG A 151 -13.83 5.23 -13.73
CA ARG A 151 -13.88 4.44 -14.97
C ARG A 151 -12.55 4.50 -15.71
N HIS A 152 -12.02 3.36 -16.09
CA HIS A 152 -10.78 3.25 -16.85
C HIS A 152 -10.55 1.82 -17.31
N SER A 153 -9.85 1.65 -18.43
CA SER A 153 -9.32 0.35 -18.81
C SER A 153 -8.35 -0.21 -17.77
N ALA A 154 -8.02 -1.50 -17.89
CA ALA A 154 -7.13 -2.21 -16.97
C ALA A 154 -5.84 -1.43 -16.65
N LYS A 155 -5.74 -0.93 -15.42
CA LYS A 155 -4.57 -0.18 -14.93
C LYS A 155 -4.23 -0.57 -13.50
N ARG A 156 -2.98 -0.31 -13.13
CA ARG A 156 -2.45 -0.58 -11.80
C ARG A 156 -2.38 0.71 -10.97
N ALA A 157 -2.71 0.61 -9.70
CA ALA A 157 -2.35 1.58 -8.67
C ALA A 157 -1.67 0.89 -7.50
N ASP A 158 -0.81 1.64 -6.81
CA ASP A 158 0.00 1.16 -5.69
C ASP A 158 -0.13 2.14 -4.51
N GLY A 159 0.13 1.64 -3.30
CA GLY A 159 0.28 2.48 -2.12
C GLY A 159 0.96 1.76 -0.98
N LYS A 160 1.44 2.52 0.00
CA LYS A 160 2.28 2.02 1.10
C LYS A 160 1.65 2.34 2.45
N VAL A 161 1.85 1.45 3.41
CA VAL A 161 1.40 1.62 4.79
C VAL A 161 2.35 0.89 5.75
N GLY A 162 2.64 1.50 6.90
CA GLY A 162 3.33 0.81 7.99
C GLY A 162 2.35 -0.05 8.78
N LEU A 163 2.68 -1.31 9.05
CA LEU A 163 1.83 -2.23 9.80
C LEU A 163 2.63 -2.89 10.93
N GLU A 164 2.03 -2.94 12.12
CA GLU A 164 2.52 -3.80 13.20
C GLU A 164 2.34 -5.29 12.85
N ALA A 165 3.04 -6.18 13.53
CA ALA A 165 2.77 -7.60 13.41
C ALA A 165 1.42 -7.95 14.06
N GLY A 166 0.59 -8.74 13.37
CA GLY A 166 -0.72 -9.18 13.82
C GLY A 166 -1.79 -9.11 12.74
N PHE A 167 -3.06 -9.00 13.14
CA PHE A 167 -4.18 -8.92 12.20
C PHE A 167 -4.61 -7.48 11.94
N HIS A 168 -4.89 -7.19 10.67
CA HIS A 168 -5.42 -5.90 10.20
C HIS A 168 -6.68 -6.13 9.39
N GLU A 169 -7.64 -5.20 9.44
CA GLU A 169 -8.78 -5.20 8.52
C GLU A 169 -8.28 -4.85 7.11
N ILE A 170 -8.73 -5.60 6.12
CA ILE A 170 -8.53 -5.30 4.71
C ILE A 170 -9.91 -5.25 4.04
N GLU A 171 -10.20 -4.12 3.40
CA GLU A 171 -11.43 -3.90 2.65
C GLU A 171 -11.08 -3.49 1.22
N LEU A 172 -11.62 -4.22 0.25
CA LEU A 172 -11.52 -3.86 -1.17
C LEU A 172 -12.92 -3.54 -1.69
N GLN A 173 -13.06 -2.35 -2.28
CA GLN A 173 -14.22 -1.95 -3.07
C GLN A 173 -13.83 -2.03 -4.54
N TYR A 174 -14.66 -2.66 -5.37
CA TYR A 174 -14.44 -2.81 -6.80
C TYR A 174 -15.77 -2.66 -7.54
N PHE A 175 -15.75 -2.05 -8.73
CA PHE A 175 -16.87 -2.06 -9.65
C PHE A 175 -16.41 -2.28 -11.08
N GLU A 176 -17.34 -2.79 -11.89
CA GLU A 176 -17.26 -2.88 -13.34
C GLU A 176 -18.43 -2.09 -13.93
N ASP A 177 -18.14 -1.12 -14.82
CA ASP A 177 -19.18 -0.44 -15.59
C ASP A 177 -19.43 -1.15 -16.92
N ASN A 178 -18.43 -1.25 -17.81
CA ASN A 178 -18.60 -1.94 -19.11
C ASN A 178 -17.31 -2.36 -19.83
N MET A 179 -17.49 -3.23 -20.84
CA MET A 179 -16.54 -3.64 -21.88
C MET A 179 -15.45 -4.62 -21.43
N GLY A 180 -15.19 -4.78 -20.13
CA GLY A 180 -14.41 -5.92 -19.63
C GLY A 180 -13.87 -5.74 -18.23
N GLU A 181 -13.84 -6.83 -17.49
CA GLU A 181 -13.55 -6.84 -16.07
C GLU A 181 -12.18 -7.46 -15.78
N THR A 182 -11.43 -6.88 -14.84
CA THR A 182 -10.19 -7.49 -14.31
C THR A 182 -9.99 -7.03 -12.88
N LEU A 183 -9.49 -7.93 -12.03
CA LEU A 183 -9.05 -7.61 -10.69
C LEU A 183 -7.90 -8.52 -10.25
N GLU A 184 -6.81 -7.91 -9.83
CA GLU A 184 -5.73 -8.55 -9.07
C GLU A 184 -5.38 -7.66 -7.86
N VAL A 185 -5.13 -8.29 -6.71
CA VAL A 185 -4.72 -7.61 -5.48
C VAL A 185 -3.46 -8.28 -4.96
N GLY A 186 -2.43 -7.50 -4.74
CA GLY A 186 -1.17 -8.03 -4.24
C GLY A 186 -0.46 -7.09 -3.29
N TYR A 187 0.65 -7.58 -2.77
CA TYR A 187 1.47 -6.85 -1.81
C TYR A 187 2.95 -7.23 -1.91
N ALA A 188 3.79 -6.41 -1.31
CA ALA A 188 5.20 -6.64 -1.12
C ALA A 188 5.64 -6.03 0.22
N SER A 189 6.74 -6.53 0.77
CA SER A 189 7.47 -5.90 1.88
C SER A 189 8.97 -6.01 1.60
N ARG A 190 9.83 -5.62 2.54
CA ARG A 190 11.26 -5.88 2.40
C ARG A 190 11.61 -7.37 2.42
N GLU A 191 10.84 -8.16 3.15
CA GLU A 191 11.06 -9.59 3.31
C GLU A 191 10.21 -10.42 2.34
N ILE A 192 9.18 -9.80 1.76
CA ILE A 192 8.21 -10.45 0.89
C ILE A 192 8.35 -9.89 -0.53
N PRO A 193 8.81 -10.69 -1.52
CA PRO A 193 8.78 -10.26 -2.91
C PRO A 193 7.33 -10.00 -3.33
N GLU A 194 7.15 -9.10 -4.31
CA GLU A 194 5.82 -8.78 -4.80
C GLU A 194 5.08 -10.03 -5.28
N GLN A 195 3.87 -10.21 -4.77
CA GLN A 195 3.01 -11.34 -5.10
C GLN A 195 1.54 -10.96 -4.90
N VAL A 196 0.65 -11.72 -5.54
CA VAL A 196 -0.78 -11.74 -5.21
C VAL A 196 -0.94 -12.14 -3.74
N ILE A 197 -1.87 -11.49 -3.02
CA ILE A 197 -2.06 -11.78 -1.60
C ILE A 197 -2.44 -13.27 -1.44
N PRO A 198 -1.62 -14.08 -0.74
CA PRO A 198 -1.86 -15.50 -0.68
C PRO A 198 -3.02 -15.83 0.28
N ASN A 199 -3.83 -16.84 -0.06
CA ASN A 199 -5.04 -17.20 0.69
C ASN A 199 -4.74 -17.52 2.17
N ASN A 200 -3.54 -18.02 2.48
CA ASN A 200 -3.13 -18.43 3.81
C ASN A 200 -2.95 -17.26 4.80
N VAL A 201 -2.81 -16.02 4.33
CA VAL A 201 -2.76 -14.82 5.19
C VAL A 201 -4.13 -14.17 5.38
N LEU A 202 -5.16 -14.60 4.65
CA LEU A 202 -6.50 -14.03 4.72
C LEU A 202 -7.39 -14.81 5.69
N ARG A 203 -8.20 -14.09 6.45
CA ARG A 203 -9.19 -14.64 7.38
C ARG A 203 -10.52 -13.94 7.23
N VAL A 204 -11.61 -14.69 7.39
CA VAL A 204 -12.96 -14.13 7.31
C VAL A 204 -13.21 -13.21 8.49
N ARG A 205 -13.83 -12.06 8.23
CA ARG A 205 -14.34 -11.18 9.28
C ARG A 205 -15.61 -11.79 9.88
N GLU A 206 -15.49 -12.42 11.04
CA GLU A 206 -16.62 -12.89 11.83
C GLU A 206 -17.46 -11.66 12.24
N LYS A 207 -18.79 -11.77 12.13
CA LYS A 207 -19.72 -10.68 12.46
C LYS A 207 -19.91 -10.52 13.95
#